data_AF-A0A259H7M0-F1
#
_entry.id   AF-A0A259H7M0-F1
#
_cell.length_a   1.000
_cell.length_b   1.000
_cell.length_c   1.000
_cell.angle_alpha   90.00
_cell.angle_beta   90.00
_cell.angle_gamma   90.00
#
_symmetry.space_group_name_H-M   'P 1'
#
loop_
_entity.id
_entity.type
_entity.pdbx_description
1 polymer ?
#
loop_
_entity_poly.entity_id
_entity_poly.type
_entity_poly.pdbx_seq_one_letter_code
_entity_poly.pdbx_strand_id
1 'polypeptide(L)'
;YEMCGKDLTDSVTQSGKIARVLGGQRPEGLIYELFLDEKGEKISKSKGNGLTIEQWLEYGSEESLGFYLFREPKSAKSLHVGIIPRAVDEYWQFREKLPAQPVEQQLGNPVWHLLRTNGYHGGEGDSLPVTYGLLLNLVGVLGASATREQVWSYLGNYVENADAAAHPALDGLVTRALAYNRDFIAPTLQRRKPESNEAQALAALDEELAGTSDDATAEELQNIVYEIGKDPHYGFEQLRDWFKCLYETLLGSSAGPRMGSFIALYGVENTRKLIAEALD
;
A
#
# COMPACT_ATOMS: atom_id res chain seq x y z
N TYR A 1 0.32 -29.95 18.96
CA TYR A 1 -0.44 -28.94 18.21
C TYR A 1 -0.05 -29.07 16.75
N GLU A 2 -1.01 -29.11 15.83
CA GLU A 2 -0.78 -29.25 14.39
C GLU A 2 -1.72 -28.31 13.63
N MET A 3 -1.22 -27.66 12.58
CA MET A 3 -2.05 -26.84 11.69
C MET A 3 -2.15 -27.46 10.31
N CYS A 4 -3.30 -27.30 9.66
CA CYS A 4 -3.53 -27.78 8.31
C CYS A 4 -4.53 -26.90 7.56
N GLY A 5 -4.51 -26.96 6.23
CA GLY A 5 -5.51 -26.27 5.42
C GLY A 5 -6.86 -26.98 5.48
N LYS A 6 -7.92 -26.20 5.25
CA LYS A 6 -9.31 -26.69 5.23
C LYS A 6 -9.56 -27.93 4.38
N ASP A 7 -8.81 -28.11 3.29
CA ASP A 7 -8.89 -29.29 2.43
C ASP A 7 -8.54 -30.61 3.14
N LEU A 8 -7.83 -30.55 4.27
CA LEU A 8 -7.37 -31.72 5.04
C LEU A 8 -8.26 -32.05 6.25
N THR A 9 -9.42 -31.41 6.38
CA THR A 9 -10.33 -31.60 7.53
C THR A 9 -10.70 -33.07 7.77
N ASP A 10 -11.02 -33.80 6.71
CA ASP A 10 -11.36 -35.23 6.80
C ASP A 10 -10.15 -36.06 7.21
N SER A 11 -8.97 -35.77 6.63
CA SER A 11 -7.71 -36.43 6.99
C SER A 11 -7.36 -36.25 8.46
N VAL A 12 -7.53 -35.04 9.02
CA VAL A 12 -7.34 -34.75 10.45
C VAL A 12 -8.32 -35.54 11.32
N THR A 13 -9.56 -35.70 10.87
CA THR A 13 -10.58 -36.46 11.58
C THR A 13 -10.21 -37.95 11.64
N GLN A 14 -9.76 -38.53 10.52
CA GLN A 14 -9.38 -39.93 10.48
C GLN A 14 -8.06 -40.19 11.22
N SER A 15 -7.03 -39.36 11.02
CA SER A 15 -5.76 -39.51 11.72
C SER A 15 -5.92 -39.40 13.23
N GLY A 16 -6.79 -38.51 13.72
CA GLY A 16 -7.11 -38.38 15.15
C GLY A 16 -7.78 -39.62 15.74
N LYS A 17 -8.64 -40.32 14.97
CA LYS A 17 -9.23 -41.60 15.40
C LYS A 17 -8.17 -42.70 15.46
N ILE A 18 -7.31 -42.78 14.45
CA ILE A 18 -6.20 -43.75 14.40
C ILE A 18 -5.26 -43.55 15.58
N ALA A 19 -4.84 -42.31 15.86
CA ALA A 19 -3.98 -41.99 16.99
C ALA A 19 -4.57 -42.51 18.32
N ARG A 20 -5.87 -42.32 18.53
CA ARG A 20 -6.57 -42.83 19.72
C ARG A 20 -6.59 -44.35 19.79
N VAL A 21 -6.84 -45.04 18.68
CA VAL A 21 -6.83 -46.52 18.61
C VAL A 21 -5.44 -47.07 18.92
N LEU A 22 -4.40 -46.38 18.50
CA LEU A 22 -3.00 -46.71 18.79
C LEU A 22 -2.57 -46.33 20.22
N GLY A 23 -3.47 -45.84 21.06
CA GLY A 23 -3.19 -45.42 22.45
C GLY A 23 -2.55 -44.04 22.59
N GLY A 24 -2.44 -43.28 21.51
CA GLY A 24 -1.92 -41.91 21.50
C GLY A 24 -3.00 -40.84 21.75
N GLN A 25 -2.56 -39.65 22.18
CA GLN A 25 -3.42 -38.48 22.29
C GLN A 25 -3.49 -37.75 20.94
N ARG A 26 -4.70 -37.43 20.48
CA ARG A 26 -4.90 -36.60 19.28
C ARG A 26 -4.26 -35.22 19.50
N PRO A 27 -3.44 -34.71 18.56
CA PRO A 27 -2.92 -33.34 18.64
C PRO A 27 -4.04 -32.29 18.62
N GLU A 28 -3.86 -31.21 19.37
CA GLU A 28 -4.67 -29.99 19.21
C GLU A 28 -4.50 -29.46 17.78
N GLY A 29 -5.61 -29.16 17.11
CA GLY A 29 -5.62 -28.78 15.70
C GLY A 29 -5.99 -27.33 15.47
N LEU A 30 -5.37 -26.69 14.46
CA LEU A 30 -5.87 -25.46 13.86
C LEU A 30 -6.06 -25.67 12.36
N ILE A 31 -7.31 -25.55 11.90
CA ILE A 31 -7.64 -25.58 10.48
C ILE A 31 -7.67 -24.14 9.98
N TYR A 32 -6.77 -23.80 9.06
CA TYR A 32 -6.80 -22.51 8.39
C TYR A 32 -7.61 -22.55 7.10
N GLU A 33 -8.24 -21.43 6.77
CA GLU A 33 -9.07 -21.28 5.57
C GLU A 33 -8.25 -21.17 4.28
N LEU A 34 -8.96 -21.19 3.15
CA LEU A 34 -8.34 -21.16 1.82
C LEU A 34 -7.84 -19.77 1.43
N PHE A 35 -6.80 -19.77 0.58
CA PHE A 35 -6.44 -18.60 -0.21
C PHE A 35 -7.19 -18.60 -1.54
N LEU A 36 -7.75 -17.45 -1.87
CA LEU A 36 -8.57 -17.20 -3.04
C LEU A 36 -7.86 -16.21 -3.96
N ASP A 37 -8.08 -16.30 -5.27
CA ASP A 37 -7.60 -15.32 -6.23
C ASP A 37 -8.45 -14.04 -6.19
N GLU A 38 -8.14 -13.08 -7.06
CA GLU A 38 -8.84 -11.80 -7.17
C GLU A 38 -10.34 -11.94 -7.52
N LYS A 39 -10.77 -13.08 -8.08
CA LYS A 39 -12.17 -13.39 -8.41
C LYS A 39 -12.86 -14.21 -7.30
N GLY A 40 -12.17 -14.51 -6.22
CA GLY A 40 -12.68 -15.35 -5.14
C GLY A 40 -12.61 -16.85 -5.45
N GLU A 41 -11.91 -17.27 -6.50
CA GLU A 41 -11.71 -18.69 -6.80
C GLU A 41 -10.54 -19.25 -5.99
N LYS A 42 -10.59 -20.55 -5.65
CA LYS A 42 -9.47 -21.23 -5.00
C LYS A 42 -8.20 -21.12 -5.86
N ILE A 43 -7.10 -20.70 -5.24
CA ILE A 43 -5.79 -20.69 -5.88
C ILE A 43 -5.31 -22.12 -6.14
N SER A 44 -4.76 -22.36 -7.33
CA SER A 44 -4.09 -23.62 -7.65
C SER A 44 -2.93 -23.43 -8.61
N LYS A 45 -1.84 -24.17 -8.39
CA LYS A 45 -0.66 -24.14 -9.26
C LYS A 45 -1.01 -24.53 -10.71
N SER A 46 -1.95 -25.45 -10.92
CA SER A 46 -2.38 -25.89 -12.25
C SER A 46 -3.13 -24.82 -13.04
N LYS A 47 -3.88 -23.94 -12.37
CA LYS A 47 -4.57 -22.81 -13.02
C LYS A 47 -3.68 -21.58 -13.19
N GLY A 48 -2.53 -21.52 -12.50
CA GLY A 48 -1.64 -20.35 -12.54
C GLY A 48 -2.27 -19.06 -12.00
N ASN A 49 -3.35 -19.16 -11.20
CA ASN A 49 -4.15 -18.02 -10.74
C ASN A 49 -3.72 -17.47 -9.37
N GLY A 50 -2.61 -17.95 -8.81
CA GLY A 50 -2.14 -17.57 -7.48
C GLY A 50 -0.90 -16.70 -7.49
N LEU A 51 -0.84 -15.75 -6.57
CA LEU A 51 0.39 -15.06 -6.21
C LEU A 51 1.30 -16.01 -5.40
N THR A 52 2.50 -16.24 -5.89
CA THR A 52 3.54 -17.02 -5.19
C THR A 52 4.26 -16.18 -4.12
N ILE A 53 5.01 -16.82 -3.23
CA ILE A 53 5.83 -16.14 -2.24
C ILE A 53 6.90 -15.30 -2.94
N GLU A 54 7.56 -15.87 -3.93
CA GLU A 54 8.62 -15.20 -4.70
C GLU A 54 8.07 -13.94 -5.38
N GLN A 55 6.90 -14.04 -6.02
CA GLN A 55 6.23 -12.88 -6.60
C GLN A 55 5.82 -11.85 -5.54
N TRP A 56 5.37 -12.27 -4.35
CA TRP A 56 5.13 -11.30 -3.28
C TRP A 56 6.42 -10.55 -2.95
N LEU A 57 7.54 -11.25 -2.78
CA LEU A 57 8.80 -10.65 -2.37
C LEU A 57 9.45 -9.76 -3.43
N GLU A 58 9.06 -9.87 -4.70
CA GLU A 58 9.40 -8.91 -5.76
C GLU A 58 8.77 -7.53 -5.53
N TYR A 59 7.60 -7.49 -4.89
CA TYR A 59 6.75 -6.29 -4.79
C TYR A 59 6.46 -5.84 -3.35
N GLY A 60 6.73 -6.68 -2.35
CA GLY A 60 6.42 -6.44 -0.95
C GLY A 60 7.53 -7.00 -0.05
N SER A 61 7.48 -6.67 1.24
CA SER A 61 8.48 -7.14 2.21
C SER A 61 8.10 -8.50 2.80
N GLU A 62 9.08 -9.24 3.33
CA GLU A 62 8.84 -10.49 4.04
C GLU A 62 7.92 -10.28 5.25
N GLU A 63 8.08 -9.15 5.95
CA GLU A 63 7.27 -8.79 7.10
C GLU A 63 5.82 -8.53 6.70
N SER A 64 5.58 -7.87 5.57
CA SER A 64 4.23 -7.64 5.05
C SER A 64 3.54 -8.96 4.67
N LEU A 65 4.29 -9.92 4.10
CA LEU A 65 3.78 -11.26 3.82
C LEU A 65 3.46 -12.00 5.11
N GLY A 66 4.37 -12.00 6.07
CA GLY A 66 4.18 -12.63 7.38
C GLY A 66 2.96 -12.05 8.11
N PHE A 67 2.80 -10.72 8.09
CA PHE A 67 1.63 -10.02 8.62
C PHE A 67 0.34 -10.45 7.93
N TYR A 68 0.36 -10.49 6.60
CA TYR A 68 -0.80 -10.90 5.82
C TYR A 68 -1.21 -12.34 6.12
N LEU A 69 -0.24 -13.26 6.23
CA LEU A 69 -0.49 -14.68 6.51
C LEU A 69 -0.93 -14.93 7.95
N PHE A 70 -0.37 -14.22 8.92
CA PHE A 70 -0.63 -14.44 10.35
C PHE A 70 -2.07 -14.10 10.78
N ARG A 71 -2.62 -13.00 10.24
CA ARG A 71 -3.93 -12.49 10.69
C ARG A 71 -5.07 -13.44 10.36
N GLU A 72 -6.10 -13.53 11.19
CA GLU A 72 -7.38 -14.14 10.81
C GLU A 72 -7.27 -15.52 10.10
N PRO A 73 -6.54 -16.51 10.65
CA PRO A 73 -6.27 -17.77 9.95
C PRO A 73 -7.54 -18.60 9.68
N LYS A 74 -8.64 -18.30 10.37
CA LYS A 74 -9.95 -18.95 10.21
C LYS A 74 -10.84 -18.30 9.16
N SER A 75 -10.35 -17.29 8.43
CA SER A 75 -11.06 -16.58 7.37
C SER A 75 -10.38 -16.83 6.03
N ALA A 76 -11.16 -17.04 4.97
CA ALA A 76 -10.61 -17.14 3.62
C ALA A 76 -10.00 -15.80 3.22
N LYS A 77 -8.85 -15.83 2.54
CA LYS A 77 -8.09 -14.62 2.19
C LYS A 77 -7.88 -14.52 0.70
N SER A 78 -8.13 -13.33 0.16
CA SER A 78 -7.72 -13.01 -1.20
C SER A 78 -6.19 -12.92 -1.29
N LEU A 79 -5.54 -13.51 -2.29
CA LEU A 79 -4.09 -13.50 -2.43
C LEU A 79 -3.72 -13.24 -3.89
N HIS A 80 -3.62 -11.96 -4.22
CA HIS A 80 -3.29 -11.40 -5.53
C HIS A 80 -2.44 -10.15 -5.35
N VAL A 81 -1.81 -9.67 -6.43
CA VAL A 81 -0.86 -8.54 -6.36
C VAL A 81 -1.44 -7.27 -5.75
N GLY A 82 -2.74 -7.02 -5.96
CA GLY A 82 -3.41 -5.80 -5.48
C GLY A 82 -3.52 -5.68 -3.95
N ILE A 83 -3.33 -6.76 -3.18
CA ILE A 83 -3.35 -6.67 -1.71
C ILE A 83 -1.99 -6.28 -1.11
N ILE A 84 -0.89 -6.35 -1.89
CA ILE A 84 0.46 -6.17 -1.38
C ILE A 84 0.63 -4.76 -0.80
N PRO A 85 0.21 -3.68 -1.49
CA PRO A 85 0.48 -2.35 -0.97
C PRO A 85 -0.19 -2.09 0.38
N ARG A 86 -1.44 -2.52 0.52
CA ARG A 86 -2.18 -2.44 1.78
C ARG A 86 -1.53 -3.29 2.87
N ALA A 87 -1.08 -4.50 2.57
CA ALA A 87 -0.44 -5.36 3.55
C ALA A 87 0.88 -4.76 4.07
N VAL A 88 1.66 -4.09 3.21
CA VAL A 88 2.87 -3.35 3.62
C VAL A 88 2.50 -2.21 4.56
N ASP A 89 1.56 -1.35 4.18
CA ASP A 89 1.16 -0.20 4.99
C ASP A 89 0.55 -0.62 6.34
N GLU A 90 -0.30 -1.65 6.34
CA GLU A 90 -0.89 -2.16 7.59
C GLU A 90 0.18 -2.76 8.51
N TYR A 91 1.16 -3.50 7.99
CA TYR A 91 2.25 -4.02 8.82
C TYR A 91 2.97 -2.90 9.58
N TRP A 92 3.38 -1.85 8.87
CA TRP A 92 4.09 -0.72 9.46
C TRP A 92 3.22 0.07 10.43
N GLN A 93 1.94 0.26 10.11
CA GLN A 93 0.99 0.89 11.02
C GLN A 93 0.82 0.12 12.33
N PHE A 94 0.75 -1.22 12.27
CA PHE A 94 0.65 -2.06 13.47
C PHE A 94 1.96 -2.09 14.26
N ARG A 95 3.11 -2.00 13.58
CA ARG A 95 4.45 -1.92 14.21
C ARG A 95 4.65 -0.62 14.98
N GLU A 96 4.34 0.51 14.35
CA GLU A 96 4.45 1.85 14.92
C GLU A 96 3.60 2.00 16.19
N LYS A 97 2.34 1.53 16.15
CA LYS A 97 1.40 1.67 17.26
C LYS A 97 1.70 0.74 18.44
N LEU A 98 2.54 -0.28 18.26
CA LEU A 98 2.73 -1.35 19.22
C LEU A 98 3.15 -0.85 20.63
N PRO A 99 4.13 0.06 20.78
CA PRO A 99 4.57 0.51 22.11
C PRO A 99 3.51 1.33 22.85
N ALA A 100 2.62 2.01 22.13
CA ALA A 100 1.57 2.84 22.71
C ALA A 100 0.34 2.04 23.19
N GLN A 101 0.25 0.76 22.84
CA GLN A 101 -0.85 -0.12 23.22
C GLN A 101 -0.68 -0.66 24.65
N PRO A 102 -1.77 -0.78 25.44
CA PRO A 102 -1.77 -1.60 26.65
C PRO A 102 -1.35 -3.05 26.35
N VAL A 103 -0.74 -3.74 27.32
CA VAL A 103 -0.17 -5.09 27.11
C VAL A 103 -1.19 -6.09 26.57
N GLU A 104 -2.45 -6.01 27.02
CA GLU A 104 -3.52 -6.89 26.55
C GLU A 104 -3.82 -6.69 25.05
N GLN A 105 -3.69 -5.45 24.57
CA GLN A 105 -3.86 -5.11 23.16
C GLN A 105 -2.62 -5.48 22.34
N GLN A 106 -1.41 -5.33 22.91
CA GLN A 106 -0.17 -5.77 22.27
C GLN A 106 -0.19 -7.27 21.96
N LEU A 107 -0.72 -8.10 22.87
CA LEU A 107 -0.87 -9.55 22.64
C LEU A 107 -1.84 -9.88 21.48
N GLY A 108 -2.78 -8.99 21.18
CA GLY A 108 -3.67 -9.10 20.03
C GLY A 108 -3.08 -8.53 18.73
N ASN A 109 -2.00 -7.75 18.81
CA ASN A 109 -1.33 -7.16 17.66
C ASN A 109 -0.46 -8.22 16.96
N PRO A 110 -0.71 -8.55 15.67
CA PRO A 110 0.08 -9.51 14.92
C PRO A 110 1.59 -9.24 14.94
N VAL A 111 1.99 -7.97 14.89
CA VAL A 111 3.40 -7.57 14.83
C VAL A 111 4.14 -7.94 16.12
N TRP A 112 3.45 -7.97 17.26
CA TRP A 112 4.04 -8.46 18.51
C TRP A 112 4.62 -9.87 18.37
N HIS A 113 3.88 -10.77 17.72
CA HIS A 113 4.27 -12.15 17.51
C HIS A 113 5.32 -12.28 16.40
N LEU A 114 5.17 -11.52 15.31
CA LEU A 114 6.08 -11.57 14.17
C LEU A 114 7.49 -11.11 14.53
N LEU A 115 7.64 -10.05 15.32
CA LEU A 115 8.94 -9.57 15.82
C LEU A 115 9.64 -10.58 16.75
N ARG A 116 8.95 -11.64 17.18
CA ARG A 116 9.45 -12.68 18.09
C ARG A 116 9.55 -14.06 17.45
N THR A 117 9.16 -14.20 16.18
CA THR A 117 9.06 -15.51 15.51
C THR A 117 10.41 -16.17 15.32
N ASN A 118 11.46 -15.40 15.01
CA ASN A 118 12.83 -15.88 14.78
C ASN A 118 13.84 -15.40 15.84
N GLY A 119 13.34 -15.19 17.07
CA GLY A 119 14.07 -14.43 18.09
C GLY A 119 13.64 -12.98 18.12
N TYR A 120 13.87 -12.32 19.25
CA TYR A 120 13.48 -10.93 19.45
C TYR A 120 14.69 -10.01 19.31
N HIS A 121 14.59 -9.08 18.37
CA HIS A 121 15.66 -8.13 18.03
C HIS A 121 15.23 -6.66 18.17
N GLY A 122 14.08 -6.41 18.81
CA GLY A 122 13.48 -5.07 18.91
C GLY A 122 12.70 -4.67 17.65
N GLY A 123 12.52 -3.36 17.49
CA GLY A 123 11.85 -2.74 16.33
C GLY A 123 10.37 -2.40 16.55
N GLU A 124 9.82 -2.68 17.73
CA GLU A 124 8.53 -2.11 18.12
C GLU A 124 8.58 -0.57 18.12
N GLY A 125 7.58 0.06 17.51
CA GLY A 125 7.54 1.51 17.37
C GLY A 125 8.21 2.05 16.11
N ASP A 126 9.01 1.25 15.39
CA ASP A 126 9.55 1.70 14.11
C ASP A 126 8.42 1.98 13.12
N SER A 127 8.57 3.05 12.36
CA SER A 127 7.63 3.50 11.35
C SER A 127 8.35 3.72 10.01
N LEU A 128 7.56 3.81 8.94
CA LEU A 128 8.06 4.35 7.68
C LEU A 128 7.79 5.86 7.64
N PRO A 129 8.76 6.67 7.17
CA PRO A 129 8.53 8.10 7.01
C PRO A 129 7.55 8.40 5.85
N VAL A 130 7.38 7.46 4.92
CA VAL A 130 6.45 7.53 3.78
C VAL A 130 5.74 6.20 3.64
N THR A 131 4.41 6.22 3.48
CA THR A 131 3.64 5.00 3.22
C THR A 131 4.02 4.39 1.87
N TYR A 132 3.95 3.07 1.77
CA TYR A 132 4.21 2.36 0.53
C TYR A 132 3.20 2.74 -0.56
N GLY A 133 1.94 2.97 -0.18
CA GLY A 133 0.95 3.57 -1.09
C GLY A 133 1.42 4.91 -1.67
N LEU A 134 1.91 5.85 -0.86
CA LEU A 134 2.40 7.14 -1.36
C LEU A 134 3.63 6.97 -2.26
N LEU A 135 4.54 6.06 -1.90
CA LEU A 135 5.71 5.72 -2.70
C LEU A 135 5.33 5.17 -4.09
N LEU A 136 4.32 4.28 -4.17
CA LEU A 136 3.81 3.74 -5.44
C LEU A 136 3.25 4.83 -6.36
N ASN A 137 2.66 5.88 -5.80
CA ASN A 137 2.15 7.00 -6.59
C ASN A 137 3.27 7.87 -7.14
N LEU A 138 4.32 8.12 -6.34
CA LEU A 138 5.51 8.83 -6.81
C LEU A 138 6.12 8.12 -8.02
N VAL A 139 6.39 6.80 -7.91
CA VAL A 139 6.95 6.04 -9.04
C VAL A 139 5.99 5.96 -10.24
N GLY A 140 4.68 5.93 -9.99
CA GLY A 140 3.67 5.99 -11.06
C GLY A 140 3.77 7.27 -11.89
N VAL A 141 3.90 8.42 -11.24
CA VAL A 141 4.04 9.72 -11.91
C VAL A 141 5.35 9.85 -12.66
N LEU A 142 6.44 9.33 -12.09
CA LEU A 142 7.74 9.26 -12.76
C LEU A 142 7.74 8.33 -13.99
N GLY A 143 6.71 7.49 -14.11
CA GLY A 143 6.49 6.59 -15.24
C GLY A 143 7.37 5.35 -15.21
N ALA A 144 7.29 4.54 -16.27
CA ALA A 144 8.00 3.25 -16.37
C ALA A 144 9.53 3.34 -16.28
N SER A 145 10.09 4.53 -16.53
CA SER A 145 11.54 4.78 -16.51
C SER A 145 12.02 5.42 -15.20
N ALA A 146 11.17 5.43 -14.16
CA ALA A 146 11.54 5.92 -12.84
C ALA A 146 12.82 5.23 -12.35
N THR A 147 13.75 6.03 -11.86
CA THR A 147 15.02 5.54 -11.30
C THR A 147 15.03 5.66 -9.78
N ARG A 148 15.85 4.84 -9.14
CA ARG A 148 16.03 4.88 -7.68
C ARG A 148 16.53 6.25 -7.23
N GLU A 149 17.42 6.87 -7.99
CA GLU A 149 18.00 8.19 -7.72
C GLU A 149 16.92 9.29 -7.78
N GLN A 150 16.05 9.25 -8.79
CA GLN A 150 14.93 10.19 -8.87
C GLN A 150 13.99 10.02 -7.67
N VAL A 151 13.63 8.80 -7.32
CA VAL A 151 12.74 8.54 -6.17
C VAL A 151 13.33 9.11 -4.88
N TRP A 152 14.61 8.84 -4.61
CA TRP A 152 15.30 9.39 -3.43
C TRP A 152 15.39 10.91 -3.43
N SER A 153 15.57 11.53 -4.61
CA SER A 153 15.55 13.00 -4.73
C SER A 153 14.21 13.59 -4.28
N TYR A 154 13.08 12.96 -4.61
CA TYR A 154 11.76 13.43 -4.17
C TYR A 154 11.47 13.08 -2.70
N LEU A 155 11.92 11.92 -2.23
CA LEU A 155 11.83 11.57 -0.80
C LEU A 155 12.56 12.60 0.08
N GLY A 156 13.59 13.28 -0.45
CA GLY A 156 14.26 14.42 0.21
C GLY A 156 13.34 15.57 0.61
N ASN A 157 12.20 15.75 -0.05
CA ASN A 157 11.21 16.79 0.30
C ASN A 157 10.37 16.41 1.52
N TYR A 158 10.35 15.13 1.90
CA TYR A 158 9.41 14.58 2.89
C TYR A 158 10.12 13.90 4.07
N VAL A 159 11.31 13.36 3.85
CA VAL A 159 12.06 12.56 4.80
C VAL A 159 13.25 13.36 5.31
N GLU A 160 13.30 13.58 6.64
CA GLU A 160 14.49 14.14 7.26
C GLU A 160 15.67 13.18 7.09
N ASN A 161 16.82 13.71 6.65
CA ASN A 161 18.01 12.91 6.33
C ASN A 161 17.69 11.78 5.33
N ALA A 162 17.17 12.15 4.16
CA ALA A 162 16.79 11.23 3.08
C ALA A 162 18.01 10.53 2.45
N ASP A 163 18.59 9.62 3.22
CA ASP A 163 19.69 8.76 2.85
C ASP A 163 19.26 7.28 2.92
N ALA A 164 19.58 6.52 1.87
CA ALA A 164 19.18 5.13 1.75
C ALA A 164 19.79 4.23 2.84
N ALA A 165 21.00 4.54 3.32
CA ALA A 165 21.64 3.80 4.40
C ALA A 165 21.07 4.17 5.78
N ALA A 166 20.57 5.40 5.94
CA ALA A 166 19.83 5.82 7.14
C ALA A 166 18.43 5.18 7.22
N HIS A 167 17.81 4.85 6.08
CA HIS A 167 16.45 4.31 6.00
C HIS A 167 16.38 2.98 5.20
N PRO A 168 17.03 1.89 5.67
CA PRO A 168 17.18 0.65 4.89
C PRO A 168 15.85 -0.05 4.58
N ALA A 169 14.86 0.05 5.47
CA ALA A 169 13.53 -0.50 5.24
C ALA A 169 12.80 0.22 4.09
N LEU A 170 12.86 1.56 4.08
CA LEU A 170 12.30 2.37 3.00
C LEU A 170 13.03 2.08 1.68
N ASP A 171 14.35 1.94 1.72
CA ASP A 171 15.14 1.64 0.54
C ASP A 171 14.79 0.29 -0.13
N GLY A 172 14.56 -0.73 0.70
CA GLY A 172 14.05 -2.01 0.23
C GLY A 172 12.68 -1.88 -0.46
N LEU A 173 11.83 -0.98 0.05
CA LEU A 173 10.52 -0.66 -0.53
C LEU A 173 10.62 0.20 -1.80
N VAL A 174 11.60 1.11 -1.93
CA VAL A 174 11.86 1.85 -3.18
C VAL A 174 12.12 0.88 -4.32
N THR A 175 12.97 -0.11 -4.09
CA THR A 175 13.28 -1.15 -5.09
C THR A 175 12.03 -1.92 -5.52
N ARG A 176 11.17 -2.27 -4.56
CA ARG A 176 9.91 -2.99 -4.80
C ARG A 176 8.87 -2.12 -5.49
N ALA A 177 8.78 -0.84 -5.13
CA ALA A 177 7.89 0.12 -5.75
C ALA A 177 8.22 0.31 -7.23
N LEU A 178 9.52 0.40 -7.58
CA LEU A 178 9.95 0.47 -8.97
C LEU A 178 9.55 -0.78 -9.76
N ALA A 179 9.72 -1.98 -9.19
CA ALA A 179 9.27 -3.23 -9.81
C ALA A 179 7.75 -3.28 -9.98
N TYR A 180 6.99 -2.95 -8.93
CA TYR A 180 5.54 -2.92 -8.96
C TYR A 180 5.01 -1.90 -9.97
N ASN A 181 5.67 -0.74 -10.08
CA ASN A 181 5.34 0.27 -11.06
C ASN A 181 5.52 -0.22 -12.49
N ARG A 182 6.69 -0.78 -12.79
CA ARG A 182 7.02 -1.32 -14.11
C ARG A 182 6.00 -2.36 -14.56
N ASP A 183 5.60 -3.25 -13.65
CA ASP A 183 4.81 -4.44 -14.00
C ASP A 183 3.31 -4.21 -13.94
N PHE A 184 2.81 -3.34 -13.03
CA PHE A 184 1.37 -3.22 -12.78
C PHE A 184 0.81 -1.80 -12.88
N ILE A 185 1.58 -0.75 -12.58
CA ILE A 185 1.06 0.63 -12.59
C ILE A 185 1.26 1.24 -13.97
N ALA A 186 2.51 1.43 -14.38
CA ALA A 186 2.86 2.14 -15.61
C ALA A 186 2.15 1.61 -16.87
N PRO A 187 1.92 0.29 -17.05
CA PRO A 187 1.16 -0.22 -18.21
C PRO A 187 -0.32 0.19 -18.23
N THR A 188 -0.88 0.59 -17.09
CA THR A 188 -2.31 0.93 -16.93
C THR A 188 -2.57 2.43 -16.92
N LEU A 189 -1.53 3.25 -16.76
CA LEU A 189 -1.69 4.70 -16.66
C LEU A 189 -2.16 5.29 -17.99
N GLN A 190 -3.30 5.96 -17.97
CA GLN A 190 -3.86 6.67 -19.12
C GLN A 190 -4.31 8.05 -18.66
N ARG A 191 -3.49 9.06 -18.97
CA ARG A 191 -3.89 10.46 -18.75
C ARG A 191 -4.93 10.86 -19.80
N ARG A 192 -6.05 11.37 -19.34
CA ARG A 192 -7.07 11.98 -20.22
C ARG A 192 -6.93 13.50 -20.20
N LYS A 193 -7.42 14.16 -21.25
CA LYS A 193 -7.59 15.61 -21.22
C LYS A 193 -8.73 15.99 -20.26
N PRO A 194 -8.61 17.12 -19.55
CA PRO A 194 -9.70 17.65 -18.73
C PRO A 194 -10.85 18.17 -19.60
N GLU A 195 -12.07 18.10 -19.09
CA GLU A 195 -13.23 18.79 -19.64
C GLU A 195 -13.15 20.30 -19.37
N SER A 196 -14.04 21.10 -19.98
CA SER A 196 -13.94 22.57 -19.91
C SER A 196 -14.06 23.12 -18.48
N ASN A 197 -14.88 22.52 -17.63
CA ASN A 197 -15.03 22.90 -16.22
C ASN A 197 -13.86 22.39 -15.37
N GLU A 198 -13.37 21.19 -15.64
CA GLU A 198 -12.20 20.61 -14.98
C GLU A 198 -10.92 21.40 -15.29
N ALA A 199 -10.74 21.86 -16.53
CA ALA A 199 -9.63 22.69 -16.93
C ALA A 199 -9.61 24.03 -16.16
N GLN A 200 -10.79 24.62 -15.92
CA GLN A 200 -10.90 25.83 -15.09
C GLN A 200 -10.53 25.55 -13.63
N ALA A 201 -10.96 24.42 -13.07
CA ALA A 201 -10.59 24.01 -11.72
C ALA A 201 -9.10 23.73 -11.58
N LEU A 202 -8.49 23.08 -12.57
CA LEU A 202 -7.05 22.81 -12.64
C LEU A 202 -6.24 24.11 -12.73
N ALA A 203 -6.68 25.08 -13.55
CA ALA A 203 -6.03 26.39 -13.64
C ALA A 203 -6.11 27.16 -12.32
N ALA A 204 -7.25 27.11 -11.63
CA ALA A 204 -7.40 27.73 -10.32
C ALA A 204 -6.53 27.03 -9.25
N LEU A 205 -6.41 25.70 -9.31
CA LEU A 205 -5.48 24.96 -8.46
C LEU A 205 -4.03 25.38 -8.72
N ASP A 206 -3.63 25.57 -9.98
CA ASP A 206 -2.28 26.07 -10.31
C ASP A 206 -2.03 27.46 -9.70
N GLU A 207 -3.00 28.36 -9.77
CA GLU A 207 -2.91 29.71 -9.22
C GLU A 207 -2.78 29.73 -7.70
N GLU A 208 -3.60 28.94 -6.99
CA GLU A 208 -3.51 28.80 -5.53
C GLU A 208 -2.17 28.17 -5.11
N LEU A 209 -1.70 27.15 -5.85
CA LEU A 209 -0.40 26.55 -5.62
C LEU A 209 0.74 27.54 -5.88
N ALA A 210 0.60 28.46 -6.85
CA ALA A 210 1.59 29.50 -7.12
C ALA A 210 1.76 30.50 -5.96
N GLY A 211 0.69 30.75 -5.21
CA GLY A 211 0.69 31.64 -4.04
C GLY A 211 1.11 30.94 -2.74
N THR A 212 1.34 29.63 -2.77
CA THR A 212 1.64 28.81 -1.60
C THR A 212 3.13 28.82 -1.27
N SER A 213 3.48 28.74 0.01
CA SER A 213 4.88 28.60 0.46
C SER A 213 5.48 27.26 0.02
N ASP A 214 6.78 27.24 -0.29
CA ASP A 214 7.52 26.00 -0.56
C ASP A 214 7.53 25.05 0.65
N ASP A 215 7.37 25.60 1.86
CA ASP A 215 7.30 24.84 3.13
C ASP A 215 5.87 24.43 3.52
N ALA A 216 4.90 24.58 2.61
CA ALA A 216 3.51 24.25 2.91
C ALA A 216 3.34 22.77 3.27
N THR A 217 2.61 22.53 4.36
CA THR A 217 2.36 21.19 4.86
C THR A 217 1.41 20.42 3.94
N ALA A 218 1.49 19.08 3.98
CA ALA A 218 0.55 18.22 3.27
C ALA A 218 -0.93 18.48 3.66
N GLU A 219 -1.18 19.01 4.86
CA GLU A 219 -2.52 19.40 5.31
C GLU A 219 -2.99 20.70 4.64
N GLU A 220 -2.16 21.73 4.62
CA GLU A 220 -2.45 23.00 3.95
C GLU A 220 -2.68 22.79 2.44
N LEU A 221 -1.80 22.02 1.79
CA LEU A 221 -1.94 21.66 0.37
C LEU A 221 -3.23 20.87 0.11
N GLN A 222 -3.58 19.95 1.02
CA GLN A 222 -4.84 19.21 0.90
C GLN A 222 -6.05 20.14 1.04
N ASN A 223 -5.99 21.15 1.93
CA ASN A 223 -7.06 22.12 2.11
C ASN A 223 -7.28 22.95 0.85
N ILE A 224 -6.21 23.41 0.20
CA ILE A 224 -6.28 24.11 -1.10
C ILE A 224 -7.02 23.24 -2.12
N VAL A 225 -6.60 21.98 -2.29
CA VAL A 225 -7.24 21.04 -3.22
C VAL A 225 -8.73 20.85 -2.89
N TYR A 226 -9.08 20.79 -1.61
CA TYR A 226 -10.47 20.66 -1.16
C TYR A 226 -11.32 21.89 -1.46
N GLU A 227 -10.80 23.09 -1.24
CA GLU A 227 -11.56 24.33 -1.46
C GLU A 227 -11.88 24.50 -2.95
N ILE A 228 -10.96 24.19 -3.86
CA ILE A 228 -11.25 24.13 -5.30
C ILE A 228 -12.39 23.15 -5.59
N GLY A 229 -12.33 21.94 -5.04
CA GLY A 229 -13.35 20.91 -5.28
C GLY A 229 -14.73 21.21 -4.68
N LYS A 230 -14.83 22.16 -3.75
CA LYS A 230 -16.09 22.60 -3.14
C LYS A 230 -16.73 23.77 -3.87
N ASP A 231 -15.97 24.48 -4.71
CA ASP A 231 -16.50 25.65 -5.40
C ASP A 231 -17.54 25.20 -6.43
N PRO A 232 -18.82 25.60 -6.27
CA PRO A 232 -19.88 25.22 -7.19
C PRO A 232 -19.68 25.77 -8.61
N HIS A 233 -18.79 26.76 -8.80
CA HIS A 233 -18.44 27.29 -10.10
C HIS A 233 -17.90 26.22 -11.07
N TYR A 234 -17.16 25.23 -10.56
CA TYR A 234 -16.57 24.16 -11.38
C TYR A 234 -17.53 22.98 -11.61
N GLY A 235 -18.70 22.97 -10.97
CA GLY A 235 -19.78 22.02 -11.30
C GLY A 235 -19.52 20.56 -10.91
N PHE A 236 -18.65 20.28 -9.95
CA PHE A 236 -18.51 18.91 -9.40
C PHE A 236 -19.70 18.57 -8.51
N GLU A 237 -20.44 17.50 -8.85
CA GLU A 237 -21.58 17.04 -8.04
C GLU A 237 -21.13 16.52 -6.67
N GLN A 238 -20.01 15.78 -6.66
CA GLN A 238 -19.40 15.26 -5.45
C GLN A 238 -17.90 15.53 -5.46
N LEU A 239 -17.36 15.80 -4.28
CA LEU A 239 -15.94 16.05 -4.07
C LEU A 239 -15.05 14.89 -4.57
N ARG A 240 -15.56 13.66 -4.54
CA ARG A 240 -14.86 12.49 -5.11
C ARG A 240 -14.63 12.60 -6.62
N ASP A 241 -15.50 13.31 -7.33
CA ASP A 241 -15.42 13.48 -8.79
C ASP A 241 -14.28 14.44 -9.13
N TRP A 242 -14.04 15.47 -8.29
CA TRP A 242 -12.86 16.32 -8.38
C TRP A 242 -11.56 15.54 -8.16
N PHE A 243 -11.48 14.73 -7.11
CA PHE A 243 -10.29 13.88 -6.89
C PHE A 243 -10.07 12.91 -8.03
N LYS A 244 -11.14 12.29 -8.55
CA LYS A 244 -11.07 11.43 -9.71
C LYS A 244 -10.53 12.18 -10.94
N CYS A 245 -10.99 13.41 -11.18
CA CYS A 245 -10.45 14.27 -12.22
C CYS A 245 -8.93 14.49 -12.04
N LEU A 246 -8.47 14.87 -10.85
CA LEU A 246 -7.04 15.05 -10.59
C LEU A 246 -6.23 13.78 -10.86
N TYR A 247 -6.72 12.61 -10.43
CA TYR A 247 -6.02 11.35 -10.68
C TYR A 247 -5.99 10.99 -12.16
N GLU A 248 -7.10 11.15 -12.89
CA GLU A 248 -7.18 10.76 -14.30
C GLU A 248 -6.43 11.72 -15.22
N THR A 249 -6.34 13.00 -14.87
CA THR A 249 -5.68 14.03 -15.68
C THR A 249 -4.19 14.12 -15.36
N LEU A 250 -3.81 14.13 -14.09
CA LEU A 250 -2.41 14.33 -13.66
C LEU A 250 -1.64 13.01 -13.54
N LEU A 251 -2.27 11.96 -13.00
CA LEU A 251 -1.57 10.70 -12.68
C LEU A 251 -1.88 9.57 -13.68
N GLY A 252 -3.02 9.64 -14.38
CA GLY A 252 -3.49 8.62 -15.31
C GLY A 252 -4.16 7.41 -14.63
N SER A 253 -4.61 7.53 -13.38
CA SER A 253 -5.32 6.49 -12.64
C SER A 253 -6.72 6.96 -12.21
N SER A 254 -7.64 6.04 -11.93
CA SER A 254 -9.00 6.40 -11.47
C SER A 254 -9.09 6.68 -9.95
N ALA A 255 -8.01 6.42 -9.22
CA ALA A 255 -7.89 6.61 -7.79
C ALA A 255 -6.41 6.77 -7.41
N GLY A 256 -6.14 7.39 -6.27
CA GLY A 256 -4.79 7.66 -5.80
C GLY A 256 -4.73 8.00 -4.31
N PRO A 257 -3.58 8.47 -3.83
CA PRO A 257 -3.36 8.80 -2.43
C PRO A 257 -4.01 10.14 -2.12
N ARG A 258 -3.98 10.54 -0.85
CA ARG A 258 -4.31 11.91 -0.46
C ARG A 258 -3.49 12.91 -1.27
N MET A 259 -4.14 13.78 -2.03
CA MET A 259 -3.48 14.67 -3.00
C MET A 259 -2.48 15.61 -2.35
N GLY A 260 -2.80 16.23 -1.21
CA GLY A 260 -1.87 17.12 -0.51
C GLY A 260 -0.57 16.42 -0.08
N SER A 261 -0.63 15.14 0.31
CA SER A 261 0.57 14.34 0.60
C SER A 261 1.38 14.07 -0.65
N PHE A 262 0.73 13.86 -1.79
CA PHE A 262 1.40 13.73 -3.08
C PHE A 262 2.09 15.04 -3.49
N ILE A 263 1.40 16.18 -3.40
CA ILE A 263 1.96 17.49 -3.76
C ILE A 263 3.15 17.83 -2.87
N ALA A 264 3.07 17.57 -1.56
CA ALA A 264 4.18 17.77 -0.63
C ALA A 264 5.41 16.92 -1.01
N LEU A 265 5.21 15.66 -1.38
CA LEU A 265 6.29 14.75 -1.77
C LEU A 265 6.88 15.10 -3.15
N TYR A 266 6.02 15.31 -4.14
CA TYR A 266 6.41 15.57 -5.53
C TYR A 266 6.91 17.00 -5.74
N GLY A 267 6.51 17.92 -4.86
CA GLY A 267 6.83 19.34 -4.90
C GLY A 267 5.77 20.15 -5.62
N VAL A 268 5.53 21.37 -5.12
CA VAL A 268 4.57 22.33 -5.68
C VAL A 268 4.93 22.67 -7.13
N GLU A 269 6.18 23.04 -7.40
CA GLU A 269 6.63 23.40 -8.76
C GLU A 269 6.41 22.26 -9.77
N ASN A 270 6.71 21.02 -9.39
CA ASN A 270 6.52 19.87 -10.29
C ASN A 270 5.04 19.54 -10.49
N THR A 271 4.22 19.70 -9.45
CA THR A 271 2.76 19.55 -9.55
C THR A 271 2.18 20.57 -10.52
N ARG A 272 2.62 21.82 -10.44
CA ARG A 272 2.21 22.89 -11.37
C ARG A 272 2.58 22.59 -12.82
N LYS A 273 3.78 22.02 -13.05
CA LYS A 273 4.17 21.53 -14.39
C LYS A 273 3.25 20.43 -14.90
N LEU A 274 2.86 19.47 -14.06
CA LEU A 274 1.88 18.44 -14.44
C LEU A 274 0.52 19.05 -14.80
N ILE A 275 0.08 20.07 -14.06
CA ILE A 275 -1.17 20.78 -14.37
C ILE A 275 -1.06 21.48 -15.72
N ALA A 276 0.04 22.20 -15.98
CA ALA A 276 0.27 22.85 -17.27
C ALA A 276 0.27 21.84 -18.44
N GLU A 277 0.96 20.70 -18.29
CA GLU A 277 0.96 19.61 -19.27
C GLU A 277 -0.44 19.04 -19.54
N ALA A 278 -1.31 19.00 -18.53
CA ALA A 278 -2.68 18.51 -18.67
C ALA A 278 -3.61 19.53 -19.36
N LEU A 279 -3.27 20.82 -19.31
CA LEU A 279 -4.04 21.91 -19.92
C LEU A 279 -3.67 22.17 -21.39
N ASP A 280 -2.50 21.70 -21.85
CA ASP A 280 -2.05 21.72 -23.25
C ASP A 280 -2.73 20.62 -24.12
#